data_AF-A0A087N8K0-F1
#
_entry.id   AF-A0A087N8K0-F1
#
_cell.length_a   1.000
_cell.length_b   1.000
_cell.length_c   1.000
_cell.angle_alpha   90.00
_cell.angle_beta   90.00
_cell.angle_gamma   90.00
#
_symmetry.space_group_name_H-M   'P 1'
#
loop_
_entity.id
_entity.type
_entity.pdbx_description
1 polymer ?
#
loop_
_entity_poly.entity_id
_entity_poly.type
_entity_poly.pdbx_seq_one_letter_code
_entity_poly.pdbx_strand_id
1 'polypeptide(L)'
;MAIDLSTNRVVKTIVLPPSVVLPTTYLNDVRFDLRQGAEGVAYITDSSNAGVGGIIVVDIASGRAIRRLSNHATTNPERGFTPVVDGAVLMNRPADGPATPVAIASDAIALSADGSLLYYGPLSGRTLHAVPTALLRDAAVSEEGLGRAVRNLGRKGASDGIAEDDNGRVFAGDYENNAIRVLDQGSWTTVVSDPRISWPDTLSIGTDGYLYFIANQLHRQPGFHGGRDLRRKPYELLRIKVGAGPVLLRSQ
;
A
#
# COMPACT_ATOMS: atom_id res chain seq x y z
N MET A 1 -8.69 -9.35 -12.37
CA MET A 1 -9.54 -9.20 -13.57
C MET A 1 -9.25 -7.83 -14.16
N ALA A 2 -9.08 -7.73 -15.49
CA ALA A 2 -8.92 -6.47 -16.21
C ALA A 2 -10.18 -6.20 -17.05
N ILE A 3 -10.69 -4.98 -16.97
CA ILE A 3 -11.89 -4.53 -17.69
C ILE A 3 -11.49 -3.41 -18.64
N ASP A 4 -11.89 -3.52 -19.90
CA ASP A 4 -11.81 -2.43 -20.86
C ASP A 4 -12.94 -1.44 -20.61
N LEU A 5 -12.59 -0.19 -20.31
CA LEU A 5 -13.54 0.86 -19.95
C LEU A 5 -14.37 1.38 -21.14
N SER A 6 -13.89 1.22 -22.38
CA SER A 6 -14.61 1.64 -23.58
C SER A 6 -15.70 0.64 -23.96
N THR A 7 -15.46 -0.65 -23.71
CA THR A 7 -16.38 -1.73 -24.07
C THR A 7 -17.16 -2.28 -22.87
N ASN A 8 -16.75 -1.94 -21.64
CA ASN A 8 -17.24 -2.51 -20.39
C ASN A 8 -17.19 -4.04 -20.38
N ARG A 9 -16.09 -4.62 -20.91
CA ARG A 9 -15.89 -6.06 -21.01
C ARG A 9 -14.64 -6.49 -20.26
N VAL A 10 -14.71 -7.68 -19.68
CA VAL A 10 -13.52 -8.35 -19.14
C VAL A 10 -12.62 -8.76 -20.31
N VAL A 11 -11.39 -8.27 -20.30
CA VAL A 11 -10.38 -8.57 -21.34
C VAL A 11 -9.33 -9.55 -20.87
N LYS A 12 -9.13 -9.70 -19.56
CA LYS A 12 -8.20 -10.68 -18.99
C LYS A 12 -8.56 -11.06 -17.55
N THR A 13 -8.37 -12.32 -17.21
CA THR A 13 -8.45 -12.85 -15.83
C THR A 13 -7.20 -13.64 -15.54
N ILE A 14 -6.48 -13.26 -14.48
CA ILE A 14 -5.33 -14.00 -13.96
C ILE A 14 -5.76 -14.63 -12.64
N VAL A 15 -5.61 -15.94 -12.53
CA VAL A 15 -5.87 -16.70 -11.29
C VAL A 15 -4.53 -16.94 -10.62
N LEU A 16 -4.38 -16.46 -9.38
CA LEU A 16 -3.14 -16.63 -8.63
C LEU A 16 -3.14 -18.00 -7.92
N PRO A 17 -2.08 -18.80 -8.09
CA PRO A 17 -2.01 -20.13 -7.48
C PRO A 17 -1.73 -20.06 -5.97
N PRO A 18 -2.03 -21.14 -5.21
CA PRO A 18 -1.71 -21.24 -3.79
C PRO A 18 -0.21 -21.12 -3.45
N SER A 19 0.68 -21.29 -4.45
CA SER A 19 2.12 -21.08 -4.27
C SER A 19 2.51 -19.62 -4.03
N VAL A 20 1.63 -18.66 -4.35
CA VAL A 20 1.86 -17.23 -4.07
C VAL A 20 0.79 -16.62 -3.16
N VAL A 21 -0.40 -17.24 -3.09
CA VAL A 21 -1.50 -16.88 -2.19
C VAL A 21 -1.62 -17.93 -1.08
N LEU A 22 -1.08 -17.63 0.09
CA LEU A 22 -1.14 -18.50 1.25
C LEU A 22 -2.58 -18.51 1.84
N PRO A 23 -2.93 -19.49 2.69
CA PRO A 23 -4.24 -19.50 3.36
C PRO A 23 -4.57 -18.25 4.17
N THR A 24 -3.53 -17.53 4.62
CA THR A 24 -3.63 -16.29 5.39
C THR A 24 -3.36 -15.03 4.55
N THR A 25 -3.15 -15.16 3.25
CA THR A 25 -2.87 -14.03 2.37
C THR A 25 -4.09 -13.11 2.28
N TYR A 26 -3.83 -11.81 2.36
CA TYR A 26 -4.80 -10.76 2.10
C TYR A 26 -4.25 -9.83 1.02
N LEU A 27 -4.73 -9.98 -0.22
CA LEU A 27 -4.35 -9.11 -1.33
C LEU A 27 -5.05 -7.75 -1.17
N ASN A 28 -4.30 -6.68 -0.90
CA ASN A 28 -4.87 -5.35 -0.66
C ASN A 28 -4.71 -4.42 -1.89
N ASP A 29 -3.49 -3.98 -2.20
CA ASP A 29 -3.25 -2.95 -3.23
C ASP A 29 -2.35 -3.49 -4.36
N VAL A 30 -2.40 -2.84 -5.53
CA VAL A 30 -1.69 -3.22 -6.75
C VAL A 30 -1.11 -2.01 -7.49
N ARG A 31 0.11 -2.17 -8.01
CA ARG A 31 0.73 -1.23 -8.97
C ARG A 31 1.14 -1.96 -10.24
N PHE A 32 1.09 -1.25 -11.36
CA PHE A 32 1.37 -1.80 -12.68
C PHE A 32 2.52 -1.06 -13.34
N ASP A 33 3.49 -1.80 -13.87
CA ASP A 33 4.47 -1.29 -14.84
C ASP A 33 4.24 -1.98 -16.18
N LEU A 34 3.53 -1.31 -17.08
CA LEU A 34 3.13 -1.88 -18.37
C LEU A 34 4.26 -1.88 -19.41
N ARG A 35 5.41 -1.26 -19.08
CA ARG A 35 6.60 -1.23 -19.93
C ARG A 35 7.42 -2.52 -19.85
N GLN A 36 7.13 -3.39 -18.88
CA GLN A 36 7.88 -4.61 -18.60
C GLN A 36 7.22 -5.84 -19.24
N GLY A 37 7.99 -6.64 -19.98
CA GLY A 37 7.46 -7.82 -20.65
C GLY A 37 6.47 -7.47 -21.77
N ALA A 38 5.68 -8.45 -22.22
CA ALA A 38 4.79 -8.27 -23.36
C ALA A 38 3.50 -7.49 -23.03
N GLU A 39 2.99 -7.62 -21.80
CA GLU A 39 1.73 -6.99 -21.37
C GLU A 39 1.85 -6.25 -20.02
N GLY A 40 3.06 -6.11 -19.49
CA GLY A 40 3.29 -5.50 -18.19
C GLY A 40 3.51 -6.47 -17.04
N VAL A 41 3.86 -5.88 -15.90
CA VAL A 41 4.01 -6.56 -14.62
C VAL A 41 3.15 -5.87 -13.57
N ALA A 42 2.49 -6.67 -12.72
CA ALA A 42 1.78 -6.18 -11.55
C ALA A 42 2.55 -6.53 -10.26
N TYR A 43 2.52 -5.61 -9.29
CA TYR A 43 3.07 -5.77 -7.95
C TYR A 43 1.93 -5.64 -6.97
N ILE A 44 1.73 -6.65 -6.11
CA ILE A 44 0.59 -6.75 -5.21
C ILE A 44 1.10 -6.94 -3.80
N THR A 45 0.53 -6.22 -2.83
CA THR A 45 0.84 -6.42 -1.41
C THR A 45 0.05 -7.58 -0.82
N ASP A 46 0.71 -8.35 0.05
CA ASP A 46 0.03 -9.26 0.98
C ASP A 46 -0.01 -8.61 2.37
N SER A 47 -1.17 -8.05 2.70
CA SER A 47 -1.51 -7.37 3.95
C SER A 47 -2.02 -8.33 5.01
N SER A 48 -1.53 -9.57 5.02
CA SER A 48 -1.93 -10.59 6.00
C SER A 48 -2.00 -10.04 7.42
N ASN A 49 -3.12 -10.34 8.10
CA ASN A 49 -3.38 -9.98 9.50
C ASN A 49 -3.39 -11.20 10.44
N ALA A 50 -3.18 -12.40 9.87
CA ALA A 50 -3.19 -13.68 10.57
C ALA A 50 -1.98 -14.57 10.18
N GLY A 51 -1.08 -14.03 9.37
CA GLY A 51 0.08 -14.74 8.82
C GLY A 51 1.22 -13.79 8.51
N VAL A 52 1.89 -14.02 7.39
CA VAL A 52 3.11 -13.30 7.01
C VAL A 52 2.86 -12.40 5.81
N GLY A 53 3.51 -11.25 5.81
CA GLY A 53 3.52 -10.35 4.67
C GLY A 53 4.34 -10.84 3.49
N GLY A 54 4.23 -10.14 2.38
CA GLY A 54 5.01 -10.36 1.17
C GLY A 54 4.59 -9.43 0.04
N ILE A 55 5.32 -9.53 -1.06
CA ILE A 55 5.00 -8.88 -2.33
C ILE A 55 4.79 -9.98 -3.37
N ILE A 56 3.69 -9.94 -4.11
CA ILE A 56 3.42 -10.85 -5.21
C ILE A 56 3.65 -10.10 -6.52
N VAL A 57 4.53 -10.66 -7.35
CA VAL A 57 4.91 -10.11 -8.66
C VAL A 57 4.29 -10.99 -9.73
N VAL A 58 3.53 -10.38 -10.64
CA VAL A 58 2.76 -11.09 -11.67
C VAL A 58 3.18 -10.61 -13.05
N ASP A 59 3.65 -11.52 -13.89
CA ASP A 59 3.78 -11.28 -15.32
C ASP A 59 2.38 -11.35 -15.96
N ILE A 60 1.92 -10.23 -16.52
CA ILE A 60 0.51 -10.10 -16.95
C ILE A 60 0.23 -10.92 -18.22
N ALA A 61 1.25 -11.10 -19.08
CA ALA A 61 1.11 -11.84 -20.32
C ALA A 61 0.84 -13.32 -20.04
N SER A 62 1.71 -13.96 -19.25
CA SER A 62 1.66 -15.39 -18.93
C SER A 62 0.76 -15.72 -17.73
N GLY A 63 0.46 -14.75 -16.88
CA GLY A 63 -0.20 -14.97 -15.59
C GLY A 63 0.69 -15.64 -14.53
N ARG A 64 1.98 -15.87 -14.84
CA ARG A 64 2.92 -16.45 -13.88
C ARG A 64 3.19 -15.45 -12.77
N ALA A 65 3.13 -15.94 -11.53
CA ALA A 65 3.35 -15.14 -10.33
C ALA A 65 4.48 -15.72 -9.47
N ILE A 66 5.18 -14.83 -8.76
CA ILE A 66 6.18 -15.17 -7.75
C ILE A 66 5.94 -14.35 -6.48
N ARG A 67 6.05 -14.99 -5.32
CA ARG A 67 6.00 -14.33 -4.01
C ARG A 67 7.42 -13.99 -3.58
N ARG A 68 7.67 -12.73 -3.23
CA ARG A 68 8.96 -12.16 -2.84
C ARG A 68 8.87 -11.46 -1.49
N LEU A 69 9.99 -11.36 -0.80
CA LEU A 69 10.09 -10.79 0.56
C LEU A 69 9.08 -11.42 1.51
N SER A 70 8.83 -12.73 1.35
CA SER A 70 7.87 -13.45 2.18
C SER A 70 8.38 -13.55 3.60
N ASN A 71 7.57 -13.13 4.58
CA ASN A 71 7.97 -13.07 5.99
C ASN A 71 9.23 -12.21 6.27
N HIS A 72 9.60 -11.32 5.35
CA HIS A 72 10.71 -10.41 5.56
C HIS A 72 10.34 -9.36 6.62
N ALA A 73 11.31 -8.90 7.41
CA ALA A 73 11.04 -7.95 8.50
C ALA A 73 10.37 -6.65 8.02
N THR A 74 10.59 -6.25 6.77
CA THR A 74 10.04 -5.02 6.17
C THR A 74 8.69 -5.21 5.48
N THR A 75 8.22 -6.44 5.30
CA THR A 75 6.86 -6.75 4.81
C THR A 75 5.92 -7.16 5.93
N ASN A 76 6.44 -7.43 7.13
CA ASN A 76 5.67 -7.74 8.34
C ASN A 76 5.45 -6.48 9.21
N PRO A 77 4.51 -6.53 10.17
CA PRO A 77 4.33 -5.46 11.16
C PRO A 77 5.65 -5.06 11.83
N GLU A 78 5.89 -3.75 11.93
CA GLU A 78 7.09 -3.20 12.55
C GLU A 78 7.14 -3.57 14.04
N ARG A 79 8.29 -4.09 14.49
CA ARG A 79 8.42 -4.60 15.87
C ARG A 79 8.17 -3.49 16.89
N GLY A 80 7.27 -3.75 17.84
CA GLY A 80 6.92 -2.78 18.89
C GLY A 80 6.01 -1.65 18.41
N PHE A 81 5.46 -1.74 17.19
CA PHE A 81 4.48 -0.78 16.71
C PHE A 81 3.20 -0.86 17.55
N THR A 82 2.75 0.32 18.01
CA THR A 82 1.45 0.50 18.65
C THR A 82 0.84 1.77 18.06
N PRO A 83 -0.27 1.65 17.30
CA PRO A 83 -0.93 2.80 16.70
C PRO A 83 -1.75 3.58 17.74
N VAL A 84 -1.66 4.90 17.71
CA VAL A 84 -2.53 5.81 18.48
C VAL A 84 -3.38 6.62 17.52
N VAL A 85 -4.69 6.45 17.59
CA VAL A 85 -5.67 7.13 16.72
C VAL A 85 -6.72 7.79 17.58
N ASP A 86 -7.06 9.04 17.28
CA ASP A 86 -7.99 9.86 18.09
C ASP A 86 -7.59 9.90 19.59
N GLY A 87 -6.29 9.87 19.88
CA GLY A 87 -5.73 9.92 21.24
C GLY A 87 -5.75 8.61 22.04
N ALA A 88 -6.17 7.49 21.42
CA ALA A 88 -6.24 6.19 22.08
C ALA A 88 -5.47 5.11 21.31
N VAL A 89 -4.94 4.11 22.03
CA VAL A 89 -4.31 2.94 21.40
C VAL A 89 -5.37 2.13 20.63
N LEU A 90 -5.17 2.01 19.32
CA LEU A 90 -6.01 1.21 18.45
C LEU A 90 -5.67 -0.28 18.64
N MET A 91 -6.70 -1.08 18.90
CA MET A 91 -6.62 -2.53 19.10
C MET A 91 -7.79 -3.17 18.38
N ASN A 92 -7.62 -4.41 17.93
CA ASN A 92 -8.75 -5.25 17.58
C ASN A 92 -9.57 -5.51 18.85
N ARG A 93 -10.86 -5.25 18.79
CA ARG A 93 -11.85 -5.48 19.86
C ARG A 93 -13.09 -6.10 19.21
N PRO A 94 -13.06 -7.42 18.92
CA PRO A 94 -14.24 -8.12 18.45
C PRO A 94 -15.39 -8.05 19.48
N ALA A 95 -16.61 -8.38 19.07
CA ALA A 95 -17.76 -8.45 19.99
C ALA A 95 -17.53 -9.48 21.10
N ASP A 96 -16.93 -10.60 20.73
CA ASP A 96 -16.59 -11.71 21.62
C ASP A 96 -15.07 -11.93 21.63
N GLY A 97 -14.51 -12.18 22.81
CA GLY A 97 -13.09 -12.49 23.00
C GLY A 97 -12.23 -11.30 23.43
N PRO A 98 -10.93 -11.54 23.68
CA PRO A 98 -10.03 -10.52 24.19
C PRO A 98 -9.63 -9.52 23.10
N ALA A 99 -9.27 -8.30 23.53
CA ALA A 99 -8.63 -7.35 22.64
C ALA A 99 -7.22 -7.82 22.24
N THR A 100 -6.83 -7.58 20.99
CA THR A 100 -5.50 -7.93 20.48
C THR A 100 -4.86 -6.76 19.74
N PRO A 101 -3.51 -6.66 19.69
CA PRO A 101 -2.84 -5.61 18.92
C PRO A 101 -3.22 -5.66 17.43
N VAL A 102 -3.28 -4.48 16.79
CA VAL A 102 -3.42 -4.39 15.32
C VAL A 102 -2.08 -4.74 14.68
N ALA A 103 -2.06 -5.82 13.91
CA ALA A 103 -0.88 -6.33 13.23
C ALA A 103 -1.25 -6.68 11.78
N ILE A 104 -1.04 -5.72 10.88
CA ILE A 104 -1.32 -5.86 9.45
C ILE A 104 -0.01 -5.65 8.70
N ALA A 105 0.29 -6.61 7.82
CA ALA A 105 1.51 -6.67 7.04
C ALA A 105 1.55 -5.61 5.92
N SER A 106 2.41 -5.81 4.92
CA SER A 106 2.63 -4.90 3.78
C SER A 106 1.31 -4.45 3.17
N ASP A 107 1.11 -3.14 3.04
CA ASP A 107 -0.14 -2.57 2.56
C ASP A 107 0.16 -1.45 1.56
N ALA A 108 0.80 -0.38 2.06
CA ALA A 108 1.36 0.69 1.26
C ALA A 108 2.21 0.15 0.10
N ILE A 109 1.89 0.61 -1.12
CA ILE A 109 2.62 0.30 -2.36
C ILE A 109 2.58 1.46 -3.35
N ALA A 110 3.71 1.74 -3.99
CA ALA A 110 3.84 2.72 -5.07
C ALA A 110 5.03 2.35 -5.95
N LEU A 111 5.10 2.87 -7.17
CA LEU A 111 6.27 2.73 -8.05
C LEU A 111 6.98 4.08 -8.18
N SER A 112 8.30 4.07 -8.39
CA SER A 112 8.99 5.29 -8.80
C SER A 112 8.53 5.73 -10.19
N ALA A 113 8.70 7.01 -10.52
CA ALA A 113 8.28 7.57 -11.82
C ALA A 113 8.91 6.87 -13.03
N ASP A 114 10.12 6.31 -12.85
CA ASP A 114 10.83 5.50 -13.84
C ASP A 114 10.55 3.99 -13.71
N GLY A 115 9.74 3.57 -12.73
CA GLY A 115 9.41 2.19 -12.36
C GLY A 115 10.59 1.33 -11.88
N SER A 116 11.74 1.93 -11.58
CA SER A 116 12.94 1.20 -11.13
C SER A 116 12.85 0.72 -9.68
N LEU A 117 12.05 1.37 -8.85
CA LEU A 117 11.84 1.03 -7.44
C LEU A 117 10.36 0.74 -7.15
N LEU A 118 10.13 -0.29 -6.33
CA LEU A 118 8.87 -0.48 -5.62
C LEU A 118 9.01 0.13 -4.24
N TYR A 119 8.17 1.11 -3.92
CA TYR A 119 7.99 1.60 -2.56
C TYR A 119 6.96 0.73 -1.85
N TYR A 120 7.24 0.32 -0.62
CA TYR A 120 6.31 -0.49 0.15
C TYR A 120 6.53 -0.36 1.67
N GLY A 121 5.52 -0.75 2.45
CA GLY A 121 5.65 -0.86 3.91
C GLY A 121 4.40 -1.47 4.56
N PRO A 122 4.52 -1.95 5.81
CA PRO A 122 3.38 -2.50 6.54
C PRO A 122 2.40 -1.40 6.96
N LEU A 123 1.11 -1.73 7.01
CA LEU A 123 0.08 -0.87 7.62
C LEU A 123 0.39 -0.66 9.11
N SER A 124 0.78 -1.75 9.80
CA SER A 124 1.26 -1.73 11.17
C SER A 124 2.74 -1.36 11.23
N GLY A 125 3.08 -0.14 10.81
CA GLY A 125 4.44 0.39 10.88
C GLY A 125 4.50 1.84 10.43
N ARG A 126 5.66 2.47 10.66
CA ARG A 126 5.87 3.88 10.31
C ARG A 126 6.91 4.09 9.24
N THR A 127 7.63 3.04 8.86
CA THR A 127 8.77 3.09 7.96
C THR A 127 8.34 2.76 6.53
N LEU A 128 8.79 3.57 5.56
CA LEU A 128 8.68 3.22 4.14
C LEU A 128 9.99 2.57 3.67
N HIS A 129 9.88 1.56 2.83
CA HIS A 129 11.01 0.88 2.21
C HIS A 129 10.95 1.00 0.69
N ALA A 130 12.09 0.78 0.03
CA ALA A 130 12.17 0.62 -1.41
C ALA A 130 12.99 -0.61 -1.79
N VAL A 131 12.66 -1.24 -2.91
CA VAL A 131 13.44 -2.34 -3.48
C VAL A 131 13.44 -2.25 -5.01
N PRO A 132 14.56 -2.57 -5.70
CA PRO A 132 14.59 -2.56 -7.16
C PRO A 132 13.59 -3.53 -7.78
N THR A 133 12.74 -3.04 -8.68
CA THR A 133 11.71 -3.83 -9.34
C THR A 133 12.30 -4.92 -10.23
N ALA A 134 13.49 -4.70 -10.81
CA ALA A 134 14.23 -5.70 -11.58
C ALA A 134 14.57 -6.94 -10.73
N LEU A 135 15.03 -6.74 -9.49
CA LEU A 135 15.36 -7.84 -8.58
C LEU A 135 14.10 -8.60 -8.13
N LEU A 136 12.97 -7.90 -7.97
CA LEU A 136 11.67 -8.52 -7.68
C LEU A 136 11.16 -9.41 -8.81
N ARG A 137 11.40 -9.04 -10.07
CA ARG A 137 10.99 -9.83 -11.25
C ARG A 137 11.90 -11.02 -11.52
N ASP A 138 13.18 -10.94 -11.13
CA ASP A 138 14.16 -11.99 -11.38
C ASP A 138 14.06 -13.13 -10.34
N ALA A 139 13.64 -14.31 -10.81
CA ALA A 139 13.52 -15.52 -9.99
C ALA A 139 14.88 -16.14 -9.61
N ALA A 140 15.99 -15.74 -10.25
CA ALA A 140 17.33 -16.19 -9.87
C ALA A 140 17.88 -15.45 -8.65
N VAL A 141 17.31 -14.29 -8.29
CA VAL A 141 17.71 -13.52 -7.11
C VAL A 141 17.17 -14.18 -5.85
N SER A 142 18.05 -14.59 -4.94
CA SER A 142 17.66 -15.16 -3.65
C SER A 142 16.94 -14.13 -2.75
N GLU A 143 16.12 -14.61 -1.82
CA GLU A 143 15.42 -13.75 -0.86
C GLU A 143 16.38 -12.96 0.04
N GLU A 144 17.53 -13.54 0.41
CA GLU A 144 18.58 -12.82 1.14
C GLU A 144 19.24 -11.73 0.28
N GLY A 145 19.48 -12.00 -1.00
CA GLY A 145 19.98 -11.01 -1.95
C GLY A 145 19.01 -9.85 -2.12
N LEU A 146 17.72 -10.18 -2.24
CA LEU A 146 16.65 -9.19 -2.31
C LEU A 146 16.54 -8.37 -1.02
N GLY A 147 16.60 -9.02 0.15
CA GLY A 147 16.60 -8.36 1.45
C GLY A 147 17.75 -7.36 1.62
N ARG A 148 18.95 -7.69 1.12
CA ARG A 148 20.11 -6.77 1.10
C ARG A 148 19.90 -5.55 0.20
N ALA A 149 19.04 -5.64 -0.82
CA ALA A 149 18.73 -4.54 -1.72
C ALA A 149 17.62 -3.61 -1.18
N VAL A 150 16.97 -3.98 -0.07
CA VAL A 150 15.94 -3.15 0.56
C VAL A 150 16.56 -1.90 1.16
N ARG A 151 15.99 -0.74 0.81
CA ARG A 151 16.39 0.57 1.30
C ARG A 151 15.34 1.08 2.29
N ASN A 152 15.77 1.61 3.43
CA ASN A 152 14.91 2.34 4.36
C ASN A 152 14.81 3.81 3.88
N LEU A 153 13.59 4.32 3.73
CA LEU A 153 13.29 5.68 3.28
C LEU A 153 12.78 6.59 4.41
N GLY A 154 12.96 6.18 5.66
CA GLY A 154 12.55 6.92 6.84
C GLY A 154 11.08 6.75 7.21
N ARG A 155 10.65 7.54 8.19
CA ARG A 155 9.33 7.40 8.83
C ARG A 155 8.26 8.23 8.11
N LYS A 156 7.43 7.56 7.32
CA LYS A 156 6.28 8.11 6.58
C LYS A 156 5.09 8.50 7.47
N GLY A 157 5.05 8.02 8.71
CA GLY A 157 3.83 8.00 9.53
C GLY A 157 3.13 6.65 9.44
N ALA A 158 2.08 6.42 10.22
CA ALA A 158 1.33 5.18 10.07
C ALA A 158 0.29 5.38 8.96
N SER A 159 0.40 4.59 7.89
CA SER A 159 -0.29 4.86 6.63
C SER A 159 -0.88 3.59 6.10
N ASP A 160 -2.09 3.72 5.56
CA ASP A 160 -2.76 2.73 4.73
C ASP A 160 -2.21 2.82 3.31
N GLY A 161 -2.84 3.58 2.42
CA GLY A 161 -2.34 3.86 1.09
C GLY A 161 -1.25 4.93 1.02
N ILE A 162 -0.51 4.87 -0.09
CA ILE A 162 0.48 5.85 -0.52
C ILE A 162 0.28 6.12 -2.02
N ALA A 163 0.80 7.24 -2.50
CA ALA A 163 0.83 7.58 -3.92
C ALA A 163 2.14 8.27 -4.31
N GLU A 164 2.49 8.16 -5.57
CA GLU A 164 3.65 8.76 -6.20
C GLU A 164 3.24 9.84 -7.22
N ASP A 165 4.11 10.81 -7.46
CA ASP A 165 3.96 11.74 -8.59
C ASP A 165 5.12 11.63 -9.59
N ASP A 166 4.93 12.26 -10.75
CA ASP A 166 5.88 12.30 -11.85
C ASP A 166 7.16 13.13 -11.57
N ASN A 167 7.20 13.86 -10.44
CA ASN A 167 8.40 14.54 -9.95
C ASN A 167 9.22 13.69 -8.97
N GLY A 168 8.79 12.45 -8.70
CA GLY A 168 9.49 11.52 -7.82
C GLY A 168 9.21 11.71 -6.32
N ARG A 169 8.14 12.43 -5.97
CA ARG A 169 7.69 12.54 -4.57
C ARG A 169 6.78 11.38 -4.22
N VAL A 170 6.78 10.99 -2.94
CA VAL A 170 5.88 9.96 -2.41
C VAL A 170 5.02 10.55 -1.30
N PHE A 171 3.71 10.48 -1.46
CA PHE A 171 2.71 10.93 -0.51
C PHE A 171 2.20 9.74 0.31
N ALA A 172 2.02 9.94 1.60
CA ALA A 172 1.51 8.93 2.51
C ALA A 172 0.41 9.51 3.39
N GLY A 173 -0.62 8.71 3.65
CA GLY A 173 -1.52 8.97 4.76
C GLY A 173 -0.78 8.91 6.10
N ASP A 174 -1.28 9.63 7.10
CA ASP A 174 -0.85 9.49 8.49
C ASP A 174 -2.10 9.43 9.38
N TYR A 175 -2.62 8.21 9.54
CA TYR A 175 -3.89 7.97 10.24
C TYR A 175 -3.81 8.26 11.75
N GLU A 176 -2.59 8.33 12.32
CA GLU A 176 -2.42 8.72 13.73
C GLU A 176 -2.59 10.23 13.93
N ASN A 177 -2.32 11.02 12.89
CA ASN A 177 -2.22 12.48 12.97
C ASN A 177 -3.22 13.22 12.07
N ASN A 178 -4.19 12.50 11.48
CA ASN A 178 -5.15 13.04 10.51
C ASN A 178 -4.48 13.90 9.43
N ALA A 179 -3.43 13.36 8.81
CA ALA A 179 -2.54 14.14 7.95
C ALA A 179 -2.17 13.40 6.66
N ILE A 180 -1.69 14.18 5.69
CA ILE A 180 -0.95 13.70 4.52
C ILE A 180 0.48 14.16 4.66
N ARG A 181 1.43 13.25 4.46
CA ARG A 181 2.87 13.50 4.48
C ARG A 181 3.48 13.28 3.11
N VAL A 182 4.60 13.93 2.84
CA VAL A 182 5.34 13.79 1.58
C VAL A 182 6.82 13.53 1.85
N LEU A 183 7.37 12.55 1.15
CA LEU A 183 8.80 12.36 0.95
C LEU A 183 9.21 13.13 -0.30
N ASP A 184 10.04 14.14 -0.11
CA ASP A 184 10.63 14.92 -1.18
C ASP A 184 12.10 15.17 -0.85
N GLN A 185 12.99 15.01 -1.83
CA GLN A 185 14.44 15.17 -1.66
C GLN A 185 15.02 14.45 -0.43
N GLY A 186 14.47 13.26 -0.10
CA GLY A 186 14.93 12.44 1.02
C GLY A 186 14.40 12.83 2.40
N SER A 187 13.49 13.81 2.50
CA SER A 187 12.91 14.27 3.77
C SER A 187 11.39 14.13 3.81
N TRP A 188 10.87 13.65 4.94
CA TRP A 188 9.43 13.57 5.20
C TRP A 188 8.92 14.84 5.86
N THR A 189 7.91 15.47 5.25
CA THR A 189 7.22 16.65 5.81
C THR A 189 5.71 16.46 5.79
N THR A 190 4.98 17.19 6.64
CA THR A 190 3.51 17.20 6.62
C THR A 190 3.02 18.23 5.60
N VAL A 191 2.19 17.78 4.65
CA VAL A 191 1.60 18.65 3.62
C VAL A 191 0.34 19.33 4.17
N VAL A 192 -0.52 18.56 4.82
CA VAL A 192 -1.77 19.03 5.40
C VAL A 192 -2.14 18.15 6.60
N SER A 193 -2.77 18.74 7.61
CA SER A 193 -3.45 18.03 8.68
C SER A 193 -4.81 18.69 8.91
N ASP A 194 -5.86 17.90 8.99
CA ASP A 194 -7.22 18.36 9.19
C ASP A 194 -8.05 17.21 9.79
N PRO A 195 -8.90 17.44 10.81
CA PRO A 195 -9.71 16.39 11.43
C PRO A 195 -10.59 15.57 10.45
N ARG A 196 -10.89 16.13 9.27
CA ARG A 196 -11.60 15.44 8.18
C ARG A 196 -10.79 14.35 7.52
N ILE A 197 -9.46 14.41 7.58
CA ILE A 197 -8.52 13.40 7.04
C ILE A 197 -8.46 12.22 8.03
N SER A 198 -9.62 11.71 8.42
CA SER A 198 -9.78 10.64 9.38
C SER A 198 -9.59 9.31 8.67
N TRP A 199 -8.43 8.67 8.91
CA TRP A 199 -7.98 7.47 8.20
C TRP A 199 -7.93 7.65 6.66
N PRO A 200 -6.90 8.36 6.15
CA PRO A 200 -6.65 8.41 4.71
C PRO A 200 -6.25 7.03 4.21
N ASP A 201 -7.18 6.38 3.50
CA ASP A 201 -7.04 5.00 3.03
C ASP A 201 -6.33 5.00 1.67
N THR A 202 -7.06 5.17 0.57
CA THR A 202 -6.46 5.15 -0.78
C THR A 202 -6.12 6.56 -1.26
N LEU A 203 -4.93 6.72 -1.87
CA LEU A 203 -4.42 7.97 -2.45
C LEU A 203 -4.21 7.80 -3.96
N SER A 204 -4.41 8.87 -4.74
CA SER A 204 -4.10 8.88 -6.18
C SER A 204 -3.86 10.30 -6.71
N ILE A 205 -2.86 10.47 -7.57
CA ILE A 205 -2.61 11.73 -8.27
C ILE A 205 -3.48 11.79 -9.53
N GLY A 206 -4.26 12.87 -9.67
CA GLY A 206 -5.03 13.17 -10.86
C GLY A 206 -4.20 13.89 -11.92
N THR A 207 -4.58 13.76 -13.19
CA THR A 207 -3.98 14.51 -14.31
C THR A 207 -4.22 16.02 -14.24
N ASP A 208 -5.10 16.47 -13.35
CA ASP A 208 -5.35 17.86 -13.00
C ASP A 208 -4.38 18.40 -11.93
N GLY A 209 -3.40 17.60 -11.49
CA GLY A 209 -2.36 17.97 -10.54
C GLY A 209 -2.84 18.06 -9.09
N TYR A 210 -3.92 17.37 -8.75
CA TYR A 210 -4.40 17.18 -7.39
C TYR A 210 -4.06 15.78 -6.87
N LEU A 211 -3.70 15.68 -5.60
CA LEU A 211 -3.75 14.42 -4.87
C LEU A 211 -5.15 14.23 -4.32
N TYR A 212 -5.83 13.19 -4.78
CA TYR A 212 -7.12 12.72 -4.28
C TYR A 212 -6.91 11.64 -3.23
N PHE A 213 -7.76 11.62 -2.20
CA PHE A 213 -7.72 10.57 -1.20
C PHE A 213 -9.06 10.39 -0.49
N ILE A 214 -9.35 9.16 -0.08
CA ILE A 214 -10.55 8.83 0.68
C ILE A 214 -10.24 8.83 2.19
N ALA A 215 -11.14 9.41 2.99
CA ALA A 215 -11.13 9.30 4.44
C ALA A 215 -12.32 8.42 4.87
N ASN A 216 -12.02 7.18 5.25
CA ASN A 216 -13.05 6.12 5.38
C ASN A 216 -13.41 5.76 6.82
N GLN A 217 -12.71 6.35 7.81
CA GLN A 217 -12.90 6.06 9.23
C GLN A 217 -12.72 4.57 9.57
N LEU A 218 -11.74 3.86 8.98
CA LEU A 218 -11.52 2.42 9.20
C LEU A 218 -11.44 2.05 10.68
N HIS A 219 -10.72 2.84 11.48
CA HIS A 219 -10.57 2.65 12.94
C HIS A 219 -11.89 2.70 13.71
N ARG A 220 -13.00 3.15 13.11
CA ARG A 220 -14.34 3.21 13.72
C ARG A 220 -15.21 1.99 13.40
N GLN A 221 -14.70 1.01 12.66
CA GLN A 221 -15.43 -0.22 12.35
C GLN A 221 -15.74 -1.07 13.60
N PRO A 222 -16.80 -1.90 13.56
CA PRO A 222 -17.18 -2.82 14.65
C PRO A 222 -16.04 -3.63 15.25
N GLY A 223 -15.11 -4.10 14.42
CA GLY A 223 -13.98 -4.92 14.85
C GLY A 223 -13.00 -4.22 15.78
N PHE A 224 -13.06 -2.89 15.91
CA PHE A 224 -12.25 -2.10 16.84
C PHE A 224 -13.04 -1.63 18.07
N HIS A 225 -14.35 -1.88 18.11
CA HIS A 225 -15.31 -1.27 19.06
C HIS A 225 -16.35 -2.26 19.60
N GLY A 226 -15.96 -3.50 19.85
CA GLY A 226 -16.82 -4.50 20.52
C GLY A 226 -18.07 -4.84 19.70
N GLY A 227 -17.96 -4.86 18.37
CA GLY A 227 -19.10 -5.13 17.48
C GLY A 227 -19.97 -3.91 17.14
N ARG A 228 -19.66 -2.71 17.66
CA ARG A 228 -20.42 -1.49 17.35
C ARG A 228 -19.77 -0.67 16.23
N ASP A 229 -20.51 -0.41 15.17
CA ASP A 229 -20.06 0.52 14.12
C ASP A 229 -20.16 1.97 14.61
N LEU A 230 -19.03 2.66 14.67
CA LEU A 230 -18.94 4.07 15.07
C LEU A 230 -18.73 5.01 13.88
N ARG A 231 -18.65 4.49 12.65
CA ARG A 231 -18.49 5.31 11.44
C ARG A 231 -19.71 6.18 11.24
N ARG A 232 -19.50 7.39 10.74
CA ARG A 232 -20.57 8.33 10.38
C ARG A 232 -20.51 8.62 8.90
N LYS A 233 -21.65 8.48 8.23
CA LYS A 233 -21.82 8.81 6.82
C LYS A 233 -22.24 10.29 6.67
N PRO A 234 -21.91 10.95 5.54
CA PRO A 234 -21.17 10.41 4.39
C PRO A 234 -19.69 10.16 4.68
N TYR A 235 -19.06 9.27 3.90
CA TYR A 235 -17.58 9.20 3.82
C TYR A 235 -17.07 10.35 2.95
N GLU A 236 -15.79 10.67 3.08
CA GLU A 236 -15.21 11.82 2.39
C GLU A 236 -14.21 11.41 1.30
N LEU A 237 -14.34 12.05 0.13
CA LEU A 237 -13.30 12.12 -0.89
C LEU A 237 -12.75 13.54 -0.85
N LEU A 238 -11.48 13.67 -0.49
CA LEU A 238 -10.79 14.94 -0.32
C LEU A 238 -9.71 15.08 -1.40
N ARG A 239 -9.30 16.32 -1.65
CA ARG A 239 -8.17 16.58 -2.55
C ARG A 239 -7.36 17.79 -2.11
N ILE A 240 -6.07 17.77 -2.41
CA ILE A 240 -5.15 18.89 -2.23
C ILE A 240 -4.37 19.13 -3.52
N LYS A 241 -4.09 20.38 -3.85
CA LYS A 241 -3.30 20.72 -5.04
C LYS A 241 -1.83 20.42 -4.74
N VAL A 242 -1.19 19.60 -5.57
CA VAL A 242 0.22 19.22 -5.41
C VAL A 242 1.10 19.60 -6.61
N GLY A 243 0.49 19.98 -7.74
CA GLY A 243 1.18 20.60 -8.87
C GLY A 243 2.06 19.66 -9.70
N ALA A 244 1.83 18.34 -9.60
CA ALA A 244 2.54 17.30 -10.32
C ALA A 244 1.54 16.28 -10.89
N GLY A 245 1.91 15.60 -11.98
CA GLY A 245 1.09 14.61 -12.65
C GLY A 245 1.27 13.20 -12.10
N PRO A 246 0.42 12.26 -12.53
CA PRO A 246 0.53 10.86 -12.13
C PRO A 246 1.70 10.16 -12.80
N VAL A 247 2.23 9.14 -12.14
CA VAL A 247 3.13 8.16 -12.74
C VAL A 247 2.34 7.23 -13.66
N LEU A 248 2.63 7.26 -14.97
CA LEU A 248 1.80 6.57 -15.97
C LEU A 248 2.31 5.20 -16.43
N LEU A 249 3.61 4.88 -16.28
CA LEU A 249 4.28 3.59 -16.60
C LEU A 249 3.62 2.75 -17.71
N ARG A 250 3.31 3.39 -18.84
CA ARG A 250 2.72 2.77 -20.04
C ARG A 250 3.79 2.57 -21.10
N SER A 251 3.65 1.50 -21.89
CA SER A 251 4.40 1.37 -23.14
C SER A 251 4.05 2.55 -24.06
N GLN A 252 5.06 3.06 -24.77
CA GLN A 252 4.86 4.04 -25.84
C GLN A 252 4.10 3.42 -27.00
#